data_AF-A0A8S3ZUV2-F1
#
_entry.id   AF-A0A8S3ZUV2-F1
#
_cell.length_a   1.000
_cell.length_b   1.000
_cell.length_c   1.000
_cell.angle_alpha   90.00
_cell.angle_beta   90.00
_cell.angle_gamma   90.00
#
_symmetry.space_group_name_H-M   'P 1'
#
loop_
_entity.id
_entity.type
_entity.pdbx_description
1 polymer ?
#
loop_
_entity_poly.entity_id
_entity_poly.type
_entity_poly.pdbx_seq_one_letter_code
_entity_poly.pdbx_strand_id
1 'polypeptide(L)'
;MSYLKLPSQKILAKHLRCCTATQETAGREQSIWKCQLGHRSFTVSPSVWIQGTVVQVSDCGSKVIVDDGTGIVILSDCDKVCSKVMLTKGMYVMAVGSLQSGEECPVMVPIKLQDLSSIDHAETLWPLEVIDQLNFLKS
;
A
#
# COMPACT_ATOMS: atom_id res chain seq x y z
N MET A 1 1.87 -7.03 18.46
CA MET A 1 0.40 -7.23 18.42
C MET A 1 -0.05 -7.68 17.03
N SER A 2 -1.15 -8.45 16.92
CA SER A 2 -1.69 -8.99 15.66
C SER A 2 -1.96 -7.89 14.61
N TYR A 3 -1.54 -8.10 13.36
CA TYR A 3 -1.79 -7.25 12.18
C TYR A 3 -3.28 -6.97 11.91
N LEU A 4 -4.19 -7.61 12.67
CA LEU A 4 -5.64 -7.55 12.53
C LEU A 4 -6.31 -6.53 13.47
N LYS A 5 -5.56 -5.82 14.34
CA LYS A 5 -6.17 -4.93 15.35
C LYS A 5 -6.60 -3.56 14.81
N LEU A 6 -6.05 -3.11 13.67
CA LEU A 6 -6.39 -1.82 13.06
C LEU A 6 -6.84 -2.05 11.60
N PRO A 7 -7.86 -1.32 11.11
CA PRO A 7 -8.31 -1.44 9.74
C PRO A 7 -7.22 -0.98 8.78
N SER A 8 -7.08 -1.70 7.66
CA SER A 8 -6.15 -1.31 6.59
C SER A 8 -6.63 -0.04 5.92
N GLN A 9 -5.78 0.98 5.92
CA GLN A 9 -6.13 2.28 5.39
C GLN A 9 -5.85 2.34 3.89
N LYS A 10 -6.89 2.64 3.10
CA LYS A 10 -6.74 2.88 1.65
C LYS A 10 -5.86 4.09 1.40
N ILE A 11 -4.82 3.93 0.59
CA ILE A 11 -3.83 4.98 0.35
C ILE A 11 -3.24 4.89 -1.06
N LEU A 12 -2.79 6.03 -1.58
CA LEU A 12 -2.09 6.14 -2.87
C LEU A 12 -0.58 6.32 -2.65
N ALA A 13 0.23 5.93 -3.63
CA ALA A 13 1.67 6.07 -3.64
C ALA A 13 2.11 7.52 -3.40
N LYS A 14 1.42 8.50 -4.01
CA LYS A 14 1.71 9.93 -3.77
C LYS A 14 1.58 10.35 -2.31
N HIS A 15 0.68 9.71 -1.55
CA HIS A 15 0.50 10.00 -0.14
C HIS A 15 1.64 9.41 0.67
N LEU A 16 2.05 8.19 0.32
CA LEU A 16 3.13 7.46 0.97
C LEU A 16 4.47 8.20 0.87
N ARG A 17 4.80 8.78 -0.29
CA ARG A 17 6.04 9.54 -0.52
C ARG A 17 6.26 10.72 0.44
N CYS A 18 5.20 11.26 1.00
CA CYS A 18 5.25 12.36 1.95
C CYS A 18 5.07 11.90 3.41
N CYS A 19 5.16 10.59 3.66
CA CYS A 19 5.04 10.01 4.98
C CYS A 19 6.41 9.89 5.65
N THR A 20 6.49 10.36 6.88
CA THR A 20 7.62 10.14 7.78
C THR A 20 7.19 9.22 8.91
N ALA A 21 8.04 8.26 9.25
CA ALA A 21 7.81 7.42 10.43
C ALA A 21 7.94 8.31 11.67
N THR A 22 6.94 8.30 12.56
CA THR A 22 7.16 8.87 13.89
C THR A 22 8.04 7.91 14.69
N GLN A 23 9.20 8.38 15.16
CA GLN A 23 10.19 7.56 15.87
C GLN A 23 9.54 6.71 16.98
N GLU A 24 9.85 5.40 16.95
CA GLU A 24 9.45 4.41 17.95
C GLU A 24 10.16 4.62 19.28
N THR A 25 9.40 4.59 20.37
CA THR A 25 9.90 4.16 21.68
C THR A 25 10.35 2.70 21.56
N ALA A 26 11.59 2.43 21.97
CA ALA A 26 12.26 1.14 21.84
C ALA A 26 11.38 -0.07 22.22
N GLY A 27 11.02 -0.89 21.23
CA GLY A 27 10.42 -2.21 21.47
C GLY A 27 9.37 -2.62 20.44
N ARG A 28 9.81 -3.12 19.27
CA ARG A 28 9.03 -3.99 18.36
C ARG A 28 7.51 -3.77 18.37
N GLU A 29 6.99 -2.61 18.00
CA GLU A 29 5.55 -2.48 17.77
C GLU A 29 5.19 -1.23 16.93
N GLN A 30 5.09 -1.46 15.62
CA GLN A 30 4.16 -0.79 14.71
C GLN A 30 4.26 0.74 14.65
N SER A 31 5.24 1.21 13.87
CA SER A 31 5.37 2.62 13.47
C SER A 31 4.08 3.17 12.85
N ILE A 32 3.46 4.14 13.52
CA ILE A 32 2.46 5.03 12.92
C ILE A 32 3.20 5.99 11.99
N TRP A 33 2.64 6.24 10.81
CA TRP A 33 3.25 7.13 9.82
C TRP A 33 2.51 8.46 9.83
N LYS A 34 3.22 9.58 9.77
CA LYS A 34 2.62 10.91 9.60
C LYS A 34 2.89 11.37 8.18
N CYS A 35 1.81 11.64 7.45
CA CYS A 35 1.87 12.04 6.05
C CYS A 35 1.37 13.46 5.91
N GLN A 36 2.11 14.27 5.16
CA GLN A 36 1.74 15.65 4.87
C GLN A 36 1.49 15.80 3.37
N LEU A 37 0.25 16.10 2.99
CA LEU A 37 -0.13 16.36 1.61
C LEU A 37 -0.67 17.79 1.49
N GLY A 38 0.17 18.71 1.01
CA GLY A 38 -0.14 20.14 0.97
C GLY A 38 -0.40 20.69 2.37
N HIS A 39 -1.62 21.22 2.60
CA HIS A 39 -2.04 21.76 3.90
C HIS A 39 -2.69 20.72 4.84
N ARG A 40 -2.79 19.45 4.44
CA ARG A 40 -3.41 18.40 5.26
C ARG A 40 -2.32 17.49 5.84
N SER A 41 -2.34 17.30 7.15
CA SER A 41 -1.59 16.24 7.83
C SER A 41 -2.56 15.15 8.27
N PHE A 42 -2.18 13.89 8.08
CA PHE A 42 -2.94 12.75 8.56
C PHE A 42 -2.01 11.63 9.02
N THR A 43 -2.49 10.81 9.93
CA THR A 43 -1.80 9.60 10.35
C THR A 43 -2.20 8.44 9.46
N VAL A 44 -1.22 7.61 9.14
CA VAL A 44 -1.40 6.37 8.39
C VAL A 44 -1.12 5.22 9.31
N SER A 45 -2.11 4.32 9.38
CA SER A 45 -2.00 3.09 10.13
C SER A 45 -0.87 2.22 9.59
N PRO A 46 -0.23 1.38 10.42
CA PRO A 46 0.81 0.45 9.97
C PRO A 46 0.33 -0.49 8.85
N SER A 47 -0.97 -0.81 8.84
CA SER A 47 -1.64 -1.62 7.81
C SER A 47 -2.24 -0.71 6.74
N VAL A 48 -1.80 -0.88 5.51
CA VAL A 48 -2.21 -0.09 4.34
C VAL A 48 -2.84 -0.98 3.29
N TRP A 49 -3.73 -0.38 2.50
CA TRP A 49 -4.36 -0.99 1.34
C TRP A 49 -4.02 -0.13 0.11
N ILE A 50 -3.39 -0.76 -0.88
CA ILE A 50 -3.11 -0.17 -2.19
C ILE A 50 -3.78 -0.95 -3.31
N GLN A 51 -4.03 -0.29 -4.44
CA GLN A 51 -4.38 -0.94 -5.71
C GLN A 51 -3.62 -0.28 -6.84
N GLY A 52 -3.29 -1.05 -7.88
CA GLY A 52 -2.57 -0.54 -9.04
C GLY A 52 -2.18 -1.64 -10.03
N THR A 53 -1.52 -1.22 -11.10
CA THR A 53 -1.06 -2.10 -12.18
C THR A 53 0.35 -2.60 -11.90
N VAL A 54 0.56 -3.91 -12.05
CA VAL A 54 1.90 -4.50 -11.93
C VAL A 54 2.76 -4.05 -13.11
N VAL A 55 3.80 -3.26 -12.85
CA VAL A 55 4.72 -2.77 -13.89
C VAL A 55 5.97 -3.64 -14.02
N GLN A 56 6.36 -4.32 -12.94
CA GLN A 56 7.51 -5.21 -12.91
C GLN A 56 7.34 -6.30 -11.86
N VAL A 57 7.83 -7.50 -12.17
CA VAL A 57 7.96 -8.63 -11.25
C VAL A 57 9.42 -9.07 -11.30
N SER A 58 10.06 -9.30 -10.16
CA SER A 58 11.42 -9.84 -10.12
C SER A 58 11.47 -11.27 -10.64
N ASP A 59 12.64 -11.72 -11.10
CA ASP A 59 12.81 -13.07 -11.68
C ASP A 59 12.39 -14.20 -10.71
N CYS A 60 12.51 -13.95 -9.40
CA CYS A 60 12.09 -14.88 -8.34
C CYS A 60 10.67 -14.61 -7.78
N GLY A 61 9.95 -13.61 -8.28
CA GLY A 61 8.60 -13.24 -7.84
C GLY A 61 8.50 -12.66 -6.43
N SER A 62 9.63 -12.49 -5.72
CA SER A 62 9.65 -11.96 -4.34
C SER A 62 9.43 -10.45 -4.27
N LYS A 63 9.73 -9.72 -5.35
CA LYS A 63 9.53 -8.28 -5.44
C LYS A 63 8.64 -7.94 -6.62
N VAL A 64 7.61 -7.14 -6.37
CA VAL A 64 6.64 -6.71 -7.37
C VAL A 64 6.51 -5.20 -7.27
N ILE A 65 6.55 -4.52 -8.40
CA ILE A 65 6.36 -3.07 -8.45
C ILE A 65 4.97 -2.81 -9.02
N VAL A 66 4.20 -2.03 -8.28
CA VAL A 66 2.81 -1.68 -8.60
C VAL A 66 2.73 -0.17 -8.81
N ASP A 67 2.09 0.27 -9.88
CA ASP A 67 1.82 1.68 -10.18
C ASP A 67 0.32 1.98 -10.03
N ASP A 68 -0.03 2.94 -9.18
CA ASP A 68 -1.41 3.34 -8.93
C ASP A 68 -1.85 4.58 -9.75
N GLY A 69 -1.04 5.00 -10.73
CA GLY A 69 -1.25 6.19 -11.55
C GLY A 69 -0.79 7.49 -10.88
N THR A 70 -0.47 7.46 -9.59
CA THR A 70 0.14 8.58 -8.84
C THR A 70 1.59 8.32 -8.47
N GLY A 71 2.02 7.07 -8.58
CA GLY A 71 3.36 6.63 -8.31
C GLY A 71 3.51 5.13 -8.16
N ILE A 72 4.75 4.71 -7.97
CA ILE A 72 5.10 3.32 -7.74
C ILE A 72 5.17 2.98 -6.25
N VAL A 73 4.75 1.76 -5.92
CA VAL A 73 4.93 1.11 -4.63
C VAL A 73 5.62 -0.23 -4.85
N ILE A 74 6.63 -0.51 -4.03
CA ILE A 74 7.38 -1.77 -4.07
C ILE A 74 6.78 -2.72 -3.05
N LEU A 75 6.26 -3.85 -3.54
CA LEU A 75 5.84 -4.97 -2.72
C LEU A 75 7.03 -5.93 -2.54
N SER A 76 7.49 -6.10 -1.30
CA SER A 76 8.55 -7.04 -0.94
C SER A 76 7.97 -8.33 -0.34
N ASP A 77 8.74 -9.42 -0.35
CA ASP A 77 8.34 -10.72 0.22
C ASP A 77 7.01 -11.27 -0.36
N CYS A 78 6.71 -10.97 -1.63
CA CYS A 78 5.48 -11.38 -2.29
C CYS A 78 5.36 -12.91 -2.40
N ASP A 79 6.48 -13.62 -2.49
CA ASP A 79 6.58 -15.08 -2.54
C ASP A 79 5.99 -15.75 -1.30
N LYS A 80 6.05 -15.10 -0.13
CA LYS A 80 5.48 -15.62 1.13
C LYS A 80 3.96 -15.55 1.17
N VAL A 81 3.35 -14.69 0.36
CA VAL A 81 1.90 -14.46 0.33
C VAL A 81 1.26 -15.05 -0.93
N CYS A 82 1.95 -14.97 -2.05
CA CYS A 82 1.42 -15.27 -3.39
C CYS A 82 1.67 -16.71 -3.84
N SER A 83 1.74 -17.66 -2.91
CA SER A 83 1.96 -19.08 -3.23
C SER A 83 0.94 -19.67 -4.23
N LYS A 84 -0.20 -18.98 -4.46
CA LYS A 84 -1.25 -19.37 -5.41
C LYS A 84 -1.53 -18.38 -6.55
N VAL A 85 -0.99 -17.15 -6.50
CA VAL A 85 -1.30 -16.11 -7.50
C VAL A 85 -0.04 -15.80 -8.29
N MET A 86 -0.03 -16.20 -9.57
CA MET A 86 1.08 -15.89 -10.47
C MET A 86 0.92 -14.45 -10.98
N LEU A 87 1.67 -13.54 -10.38
CA LEU A 87 1.66 -12.14 -10.77
C LEU A 87 2.42 -11.95 -12.07
N THR A 88 1.79 -11.25 -13.01
CA THR A 88 2.39 -10.90 -14.29
C THR A 88 2.26 -9.41 -14.53
N LYS A 89 3.17 -8.88 -15.35
CA LYS A 89 3.14 -7.47 -15.75
C LYS A 89 1.84 -7.17 -16.49
N GLY A 90 1.20 -6.05 -16.14
CA GLY A 90 -0.05 -5.58 -16.71
C GLY A 90 -1.30 -5.98 -15.92
N MET A 91 -1.18 -6.87 -14.93
CA MET A 91 -2.32 -7.20 -14.06
C MET A 91 -2.67 -6.03 -13.15
N TYR A 92 -3.96 -5.77 -12.96
CA TYR A 92 -4.45 -4.83 -11.95
C TYR A 92 -4.66 -5.60 -10.64
N VAL A 93 -4.00 -5.18 -9.58
CA VAL A 93 -3.96 -5.93 -8.31
C VAL A 93 -4.31 -5.04 -7.12
N MET A 94 -4.87 -5.67 -6.09
CA MET A 94 -5.01 -5.09 -4.76
C MET A 94 -4.03 -5.76 -3.79
N ALA A 95 -3.37 -4.96 -2.96
CA ALA A 95 -2.49 -5.42 -1.93
C ALA A 95 -2.86 -4.80 -0.59
N VAL A 96 -2.90 -5.62 0.45
CA VAL A 96 -3.03 -5.18 1.84
C VAL A 96 -1.82 -5.67 2.61
N GLY A 97 -1.21 -4.82 3.43
CA GLY A 97 0.00 -5.18 4.16
C GLY A 97 0.59 -4.07 4.99
N SER A 98 1.79 -4.31 5.51
CA SER A 98 2.47 -3.36 6.38
C SER A 98 3.47 -2.50 5.62
N LEU A 99 3.40 -1.18 5.82
CA LEU A 99 4.39 -0.25 5.27
C LEU A 99 5.72 -0.40 6.02
N GLN A 100 6.80 -0.63 5.28
CA GLN A 100 8.17 -0.70 5.81
C GLN A 100 8.95 0.59 5.60
N SER A 101 8.72 1.27 4.48
CA SER A 101 9.37 2.54 4.14
C SER A 101 8.39 3.46 3.42
N GLY A 102 8.41 4.76 3.77
CA GLY A 102 7.58 5.80 3.17
C GLY A 102 8.35 6.78 2.27
N GLU A 103 9.68 6.76 2.23
CA GLU A 103 10.45 7.83 1.58
C GLU A 103 10.85 7.47 0.15
N GLU A 104 10.62 8.40 -0.79
CA GLU A 104 10.88 8.37 -2.25
C GLU A 104 10.28 7.17 -3.03
N CYS A 105 10.58 5.94 -2.61
CA CYS A 105 10.05 4.68 -3.12
C CYS A 105 9.41 3.90 -1.97
N PRO A 106 8.09 4.00 -1.75
CA PRO A 106 7.43 3.34 -0.65
C PRO A 106 7.52 1.81 -0.79
N VAL A 107 7.86 1.14 0.31
CA VAL A 107 8.02 -0.32 0.37
C VAL A 107 7.00 -0.90 1.35
N MET A 108 6.29 -1.93 0.92
CA MET A 108 5.26 -2.61 1.69
C MET A 108 5.47 -4.13 1.64
N VAL A 109 5.28 -4.80 2.77
CA VAL A 109 5.17 -6.27 2.81
C VAL A 109 3.69 -6.63 2.77
N PRO A 110 3.18 -7.25 1.70
CA PRO A 110 1.80 -7.67 1.64
C PRO A 110 1.55 -8.78 2.67
N ILE A 111 0.32 -8.81 3.20
CA ILE A 111 -0.27 -9.94 3.93
C ILE A 111 -1.40 -10.57 3.12
N LYS A 112 -1.97 -9.81 2.17
CA LYS A 112 -2.97 -10.26 1.22
C LYS A 112 -2.70 -9.60 -0.13
N LEU A 113 -2.75 -10.39 -1.19
CA LEU A 113 -2.67 -9.93 -2.56
C LEU A 113 -3.75 -10.60 -3.39
N GLN A 114 -4.39 -9.86 -4.28
CA GLN A 114 -5.47 -10.37 -5.10
C GLN A 114 -5.47 -9.70 -6.48
N ASP A 115 -5.72 -10.50 -7.51
CA ASP A 115 -5.94 -10.04 -8.87
C ASP A 115 -7.34 -9.43 -9.01
N LEU A 116 -7.40 -8.23 -9.58
CA LEU A 116 -8.60 -7.48 -9.90
C LEU A 116 -8.70 -7.15 -11.40
N SER A 117 -7.87 -7.77 -12.25
CA SER A 117 -7.85 -7.53 -13.70
C SER A 117 -9.18 -7.84 -14.39
N SER A 118 -10.05 -8.65 -13.79
CA SER A 118 -11.40 -8.96 -14.30
C SER A 118 -12.48 -7.95 -13.89
N ILE A 119 -12.13 -6.91 -13.13
CA ILE A 119 -13.08 -5.91 -12.61
C ILE A 119 -12.86 -4.58 -13.34
N ASP A 120 -13.65 -4.34 -14.39
CA ASP A 120 -13.52 -3.21 -15.34
C ASP A 120 -13.56 -1.80 -14.70
N HIS A 121 -13.97 -1.67 -13.44
CA HIS A 121 -14.10 -0.39 -12.75
C HIS A 121 -13.17 -0.22 -11.54
N ALA A 122 -12.41 -1.26 -11.17
CA ALA A 122 -11.58 -1.20 -9.97
C ALA A 122 -10.53 -0.08 -10.08
N GLU A 123 -9.86 0.04 -11.22
CA GLU A 123 -8.86 1.09 -11.48
C GLU A 123 -9.45 2.50 -11.43
N THR A 124 -10.62 2.71 -12.03
CA THR A 124 -11.25 4.03 -12.10
C THR A 124 -11.83 4.47 -10.76
N LEU A 125 -12.35 3.52 -9.97
CA LEU A 125 -12.95 3.80 -8.67
C LEU A 125 -11.90 4.00 -7.57
N TRP A 126 -10.72 3.40 -7.69
CA TRP A 126 -9.73 3.40 -6.62
C TRP A 126 -9.33 4.81 -6.11
N PRO A 127 -9.03 5.81 -6.97
CA PRO A 127 -8.75 7.17 -6.49
C PRO A 127 -9.94 7.79 -5.73
N LEU A 128 -11.17 7.51 -6.16
CA LEU A 128 -12.39 8.01 -5.51
C LEU A 128 -12.56 7.38 -4.13
N GLU A 129 -12.32 6.07 -4.00
CA GLU A 129 -12.38 5.37 -2.71
C GLU A 129 -11.36 5.91 -1.71
N VAL A 130 -10.14 6.22 -2.17
CA VAL A 130 -9.10 6.79 -1.30
C VAL A 130 -9.49 8.21 -0.86
N ILE A 131 -9.99 9.05 -1.78
CA ILE A 131 -10.43 10.41 -1.46
C ILE A 131 -11.60 10.39 -0.48
N ASP A 132 -12.58 9.53 -0.71
CA ASP A 132 -13.75 9.36 0.15
C ASP A 132 -13.31 9.00 1.58
N GLN A 133 -12.49 7.95 1.73
CA GLN A 133 -11.95 7.56 3.03
C GLN A 133 -11.16 8.70 3.69
N LEU A 134 -10.30 9.41 2.95
CA LEU A 134 -9.53 10.55 3.50
C LEU A 134 -10.42 11.72 3.92
N ASN A 135 -11.57 11.93 3.29
CA ASN A 135 -12.53 12.94 3.71
C ASN A 135 -13.23 12.55 5.01
N PHE A 136 -13.49 11.26 5.23
CA PHE A 136 -14.04 10.74 6.49
C PHE A 136 -13.02 10.64 7.61
N LEU A 137 -11.73 10.60 7.29
CA LEU A 137 -10.63 10.67 8.27
C LEU A 137 -10.43 12.09 8.87
N LYS A 138 -11.40 12.99 8.71
CA LYS A 138 -11.44 14.31 9.35
C LYS A 138 -12.28 14.29 10.64
N SER A 139 -11.62 14.06 11.77
CA SER A 139 -11.61 14.93 12.97
C SER A 139 -10.92 14.21 14.12
#